data_AF-A0A327VXL1-F1
#
_entry.id   AF-A0A327VXL1-F1
#
_cell.length_a   1.000
_cell.length_b   1.000
_cell.length_c   1.000
_cell.angle_alpha   90.00
_cell.angle_beta   90.00
_cell.angle_gamma   90.00
#
_symmetry.space_group_name_H-M   'P 1'
#
loop_
_entity.id
_entity.type
_entity.pdbx_description
1 polymer ?
#
loop_
_entity_poly.entity_id
_entity_poly.type
_entity_poly.pdbx_seq_one_letter_code
_entity_poly.pdbx_strand_id
1 'polypeptide(L)'
;MARDDRERERGIPDGLLIGVLAFLLGMTILVWTATGLAGLFAKGAWPDDVTFAHTPLAMRHLIGQPHDITGAWPNTPAAQLSGYGLFWGLFIGQVMILLVLTVFTAGTLARWRAVRRREREDALHEKPRKGRGELREHPDEPAPAPTPQPTPLESPGAKPSGTGREGEEGATPKTPATPEPAPALTPEPAPAPVPTPLATPLPLPRTPLHLGPPSHRHPLAIEAVREAAGPALVITSSPTVWQETKDARAKLGPVLLYDPTHLCDTPARLHWNPASGCENRTTAADRAIALLAPIRPTAKLDSALAETADTLLRSYLHAAAIEGKPFRHVHRWAQGSQVQEAVRILRTNPKATSGTAGELEAALTAHPERRDMAQELTARALSSLFTVHIRDACTPNRTDALTLDSFIAEGGTLYVVGEPIEDPKGNPGAMPLLTALASSVVEHGRRMAERSPAGRLDPPMTLVLDDVAAVAPLPQLPELLTTGADRGLETLALLRSREQGRTRWPDAELPLPLP
;
A
#
# COMPACT_ATOMS: atom_id res chain seq x y z
N MET A 1 12.92 -15.56 -60.66
CA MET A 1 11.52 -15.24 -61.02
C MET A 1 10.63 -15.80 -59.92
N ALA A 2 10.29 -14.97 -58.93
CA ALA A 2 9.19 -15.16 -57.99
C ALA A 2 9.16 -13.92 -57.07
N ARG A 3 8.40 -12.94 -57.51
CA ARG A 3 7.96 -11.78 -56.72
C ARG A 3 6.63 -12.25 -56.13
N ASP A 4 6.53 -12.33 -54.81
CA ASP A 4 5.24 -12.48 -54.14
C ASP A 4 5.16 -11.46 -53.02
N ASP A 5 4.98 -10.21 -53.44
CA ASP A 5 4.38 -9.15 -52.65
C ASP A 5 2.86 -9.35 -52.72
N ARG A 6 2.28 -9.87 -51.62
CA ARG A 6 0.88 -9.60 -51.27
C ARG A 6 0.77 -9.32 -49.78
N GLU A 7 0.93 -8.03 -49.49
CA GLU A 7 0.14 -7.24 -48.55
C GLU A 7 -0.83 -8.04 -47.68
N ARG A 8 -0.46 -8.25 -46.41
CA ARG A 8 -1.42 -8.55 -45.35
C ARG A 8 -2.13 -7.27 -44.96
N GLU A 9 -3.36 -7.11 -45.44
CA GLU A 9 -4.31 -6.11 -44.94
C GLU A 9 -4.40 -6.18 -43.41
N ARG A 10 -3.99 -5.09 -42.75
CA ARG A 10 -4.33 -4.82 -41.35
C ARG A 10 -5.82 -4.46 -41.28
N GLY A 11 -6.68 -5.44 -41.03
CA GLY A 11 -8.08 -5.21 -40.69
C GLY A 11 -8.22 -4.47 -39.35
N ILE A 12 -9.11 -3.47 -39.31
CA ILE A 12 -9.52 -2.77 -38.08
C ILE A 12 -10.18 -3.81 -37.15
N PRO A 13 -9.82 -3.88 -35.85
CA PRO A 13 -10.40 -4.87 -34.94
C PRO A 13 -11.92 -4.69 -34.83
N ASP A 14 -12.68 -5.76 -35.02
CA ASP A 14 -14.16 -5.76 -35.02
C ASP A 14 -14.76 -5.12 -33.77
N GLY A 15 -14.10 -5.26 -32.61
CA GLY A 15 -14.52 -4.62 -31.36
C GLY A 15 -14.42 -3.09 -31.38
N LEU A 16 -13.44 -2.52 -32.07
CA LEU A 16 -13.33 -1.08 -32.27
C LEU A 16 -14.44 -0.59 -33.19
N LEU A 17 -14.76 -1.36 -34.22
CA LEU A 17 -15.80 -1.04 -35.20
C LEU A 17 -17.19 -1.05 -34.56
N ILE A 18 -17.49 -2.06 -33.74
CA ILE A 18 -18.73 -2.17 -32.96
C ILE A 18 -18.82 -1.04 -31.91
N GLY A 19 -17.71 -0.72 -31.23
CA GLY A 19 -17.66 0.35 -30.25
C GLY A 19 -17.93 1.73 -30.86
N VAL A 20 -17.31 2.02 -32.01
CA VAL A 20 -17.54 3.27 -32.77
C VAL A 20 -18.98 3.35 -33.26
N LEU A 21 -19.55 2.24 -33.76
CA LEU A 21 -20.94 2.21 -34.23
C LEU A 21 -21.93 2.49 -33.08
N ALA A 22 -21.72 1.86 -31.91
CA ALA A 22 -22.55 2.06 -30.73
C ALA A 22 -22.46 3.49 -30.20
N PHE A 23 -21.26 4.08 -30.21
CA PHE A 23 -21.05 5.47 -29.82
C PHE A 23 -21.78 6.45 -30.75
N LEU A 24 -21.65 6.27 -32.06
CA LEU A 24 -22.33 7.11 -33.05
C LEU A 24 -23.85 7.01 -32.93
N LEU A 25 -24.39 5.80 -32.71
CA LEU A 25 -25.82 5.59 -32.48
C LEU A 25 -26.31 6.28 -31.20
N GLY A 26 -25.57 6.13 -30.09
CA GLY A 26 -25.90 6.78 -28.82
C GLY A 26 -25.88 8.29 -28.91
N MET A 27 -24.86 8.86 -29.58
CA MET A 27 -24.77 10.29 -29.82
C MET A 27 -25.95 10.81 -30.66
N THR A 28 -26.35 10.06 -31.68
CA THR A 28 -27.51 10.40 -32.52
C THR A 28 -28.81 10.42 -31.73
N ILE A 29 -29.02 9.45 -30.82
CA ILE A 29 -30.20 9.43 -29.94
C ILE A 29 -30.21 10.64 -28.99
N LEU A 30 -29.06 11.00 -28.42
CA LEU A 30 -28.92 12.14 -27.52
C LEU A 30 -29.24 13.47 -28.21
N VAL A 31 -28.68 13.70 -29.40
CA VAL A 31 -28.95 14.94 -30.16
C VAL A 31 -30.42 15.04 -30.58
N TRP A 32 -31.03 13.93 -31.00
CA TRP A 32 -32.44 13.89 -31.37
C TRP A 32 -33.35 14.18 -30.17
N THR A 33 -33.13 13.49 -29.04
CA THR A 33 -33.94 13.67 -27.83
C THR A 33 -33.75 15.07 -27.23
N ALA A 34 -32.53 15.59 -27.20
CA ALA A 34 -32.26 16.96 -26.73
C ALA A 34 -32.98 18.01 -27.59
N THR A 35 -32.99 17.85 -28.92
CA THR A 35 -33.70 18.77 -29.83
C THR A 35 -35.21 18.74 -29.59
N GLY A 36 -35.80 17.54 -29.51
CA GLY A 36 -37.23 17.40 -29.30
C GLY A 36 -37.71 17.85 -27.91
N LEU A 37 -36.96 17.53 -26.85
CA LEU A 37 -37.23 18.02 -25.49
C LEU A 37 -37.10 19.55 -25.41
N ALA A 38 -36.12 20.14 -26.09
CA ALA A 38 -35.95 21.58 -26.08
C ALA A 38 -37.11 22.30 -26.79
N GLY A 39 -37.59 21.76 -27.92
CA GLY A 39 -38.81 22.23 -28.58
C GLY A 39 -40.05 22.10 -27.68
N LEU A 40 -40.21 20.95 -27.03
CA LEU A 40 -41.30 20.68 -26.09
C LEU A 40 -41.31 21.66 -24.91
N PHE A 41 -40.16 21.91 -24.27
CA PHE A 41 -40.06 22.83 -23.14
C PHE A 41 -40.19 24.31 -23.55
N ALA A 42 -39.71 24.69 -24.74
CA ALA A 42 -39.76 26.07 -25.19
C ALA A 42 -41.12 26.47 -25.79
N LYS A 43 -41.81 25.53 -26.45
CA LYS A 43 -42.98 25.81 -27.30
C LYS A 43 -44.20 24.95 -26.98
N GLY A 44 -44.09 24.01 -26.03
CA GLY A 44 -45.22 23.20 -25.54
C GLY A 44 -45.62 22.03 -26.46
N ALA A 45 -44.92 21.82 -27.58
CA ALA A 45 -45.16 20.74 -28.52
C ALA A 45 -43.85 20.16 -29.04
N TRP A 46 -43.87 18.88 -29.43
CA TRP A 46 -42.75 18.26 -30.11
C TRP A 46 -42.65 18.79 -31.56
N PRO A 47 -41.47 19.19 -32.05
CA PRO A 47 -41.34 19.73 -33.41
C PRO A 47 -41.62 18.69 -34.50
N ASP A 48 -42.34 19.09 -35.55
CA ASP A 48 -42.91 18.15 -36.53
C ASP A 48 -41.86 17.46 -37.42
N ASP A 49 -40.75 18.15 -37.73
CA ASP A 49 -39.72 17.68 -38.68
C ASP A 49 -38.40 17.21 -38.02
N VAL A 50 -38.37 17.09 -36.69
CA VAL A 50 -37.22 16.55 -35.95
C VAL A 50 -37.25 15.02 -35.98
N THR A 51 -36.75 14.47 -37.09
CA THR A 51 -36.73 13.03 -37.35
C THR A 51 -35.35 12.42 -37.11
N PHE A 52 -35.34 11.18 -36.59
CA PHE A 52 -34.12 10.45 -36.25
C PHE A 52 -33.16 10.29 -37.44
N ALA A 53 -33.70 10.15 -38.66
CA ALA A 53 -32.92 9.98 -39.88
C ALA A 53 -32.08 11.21 -40.26
N HIS A 54 -32.49 12.42 -39.87
CA HIS A 54 -31.80 13.67 -40.22
C HIS A 54 -30.80 14.13 -39.13
N THR A 55 -30.83 13.49 -37.96
CA THR A 55 -29.97 13.82 -36.83
C THR A 55 -28.46 13.73 -37.12
N PRO A 56 -27.93 12.78 -37.92
CA PRO A 56 -26.50 12.76 -38.23
C PRO A 56 -26.03 14.00 -39.01
N LEU A 57 -26.88 14.55 -39.88
CA LEU A 57 -26.59 15.77 -40.65
C LEU A 57 -26.68 17.01 -39.75
N ALA A 58 -27.69 17.05 -38.87
CA ALA A 58 -27.82 18.09 -37.84
C ALA A 58 -26.61 18.10 -36.89
N MET A 59 -26.14 16.93 -36.46
CA MET A 59 -24.96 16.79 -35.61
C MET A 59 -23.69 17.32 -36.30
N ARG A 60 -23.50 17.01 -37.58
CA ARG A 60 -22.39 17.54 -38.37
C ARG A 60 -22.44 19.08 -38.45
N HIS A 61 -23.63 19.66 -38.62
CA HIS A 61 -23.81 21.13 -38.67
C HIS A 61 -23.50 21.78 -37.31
N LEU A 62 -24.01 21.20 -36.21
CA LEU A 62 -23.79 21.72 -34.85
C LEU A 62 -22.31 21.65 -34.40
N ILE A 63 -21.52 20.71 -34.93
CA ILE A 63 -20.06 20.68 -34.69
C ILE A 63 -19.37 21.89 -35.34
N GLY A 64 -19.83 22.33 -36.52
CA GLY A 64 -19.28 23.49 -37.22
C GLY A 64 -19.83 24.83 -36.72
N GLN A 65 -21.11 24.88 -36.36
CA GLN A 65 -21.82 26.08 -35.92
C GLN A 65 -22.69 25.77 -34.69
N PRO A 66 -22.09 25.72 -33.49
CA PRO A 66 -22.75 25.22 -32.28
C PRO A 66 -23.91 26.09 -31.76
N HIS A 67 -24.06 27.31 -32.29
CA HIS A 67 -25.12 28.24 -31.90
C HIS A 67 -26.31 28.23 -32.88
N ASP A 68 -26.18 27.57 -34.04
CA ASP A 68 -27.18 27.60 -35.11
C ASP A 68 -28.03 26.31 -35.14
N ILE A 69 -29.03 26.26 -34.26
CA ILE A 69 -30.01 25.16 -34.23
C ILE A 69 -30.92 25.19 -35.46
N THR A 70 -31.25 26.38 -35.95
CA THR A 70 -32.11 26.58 -37.12
C THR A 70 -31.48 26.02 -38.39
N GLY A 71 -30.17 26.21 -38.59
CA GLY A 71 -29.44 25.60 -39.71
C GLY A 71 -29.21 24.10 -39.54
N ALA A 72 -29.22 23.58 -38.31
CA ALA A 72 -29.13 22.14 -38.06
C ALA A 72 -30.42 21.40 -38.46
N TRP A 73 -31.57 22.07 -38.45
CA TRP A 73 -32.89 21.52 -38.80
C TRP A 73 -33.60 22.39 -39.84
N PRO A 74 -33.12 22.42 -41.10
CA PRO A 74 -33.59 23.38 -42.10
C PRO A 74 -35.05 23.18 -42.53
N ASN A 75 -35.59 21.97 -42.35
CA ASN A 75 -36.98 21.65 -42.70
C ASN A 75 -37.97 21.97 -41.57
N THR A 76 -37.48 22.23 -40.34
CA THR A 76 -38.35 22.53 -39.20
C THR A 76 -38.60 24.04 -39.10
N PRO A 77 -39.87 24.50 -38.95
CA PRO A 77 -40.15 25.91 -38.80
C PRO A 77 -39.38 26.52 -37.62
N ALA A 78 -38.65 27.61 -37.84
CA ALA A 78 -37.82 28.25 -36.80
C ALA A 78 -38.60 28.65 -35.53
N ALA A 79 -39.92 28.88 -35.66
CA ALA A 79 -40.81 29.16 -34.54
C ALA A 79 -40.97 27.98 -33.54
N GLN A 80 -40.71 26.75 -33.99
CA GLN A 80 -40.82 25.52 -33.20
C GLN A 80 -39.50 25.13 -32.51
N LEU A 81 -38.38 25.77 -32.87
CA LEU A 81 -37.05 25.46 -32.34
C LEU A 81 -36.73 26.31 -31.11
N SER A 82 -36.03 25.71 -30.15
CA SER A 82 -35.56 26.41 -28.95
C SER A 82 -34.29 27.23 -29.21
N GLY A 83 -33.99 28.18 -28.33
CA GLY A 83 -32.67 28.81 -28.30
C GLY A 83 -31.54 27.82 -27.96
N TYR A 84 -30.32 28.12 -28.43
CA TYR A 84 -29.15 27.23 -28.29
C TYR A 84 -28.84 26.82 -26.84
N GLY A 85 -29.05 27.70 -25.87
CA GLY A 85 -28.78 27.42 -24.46
C GLY A 85 -29.64 26.29 -23.87
N LEU A 86 -30.91 26.21 -24.25
CA LEU A 86 -31.82 25.17 -23.72
C LEU A 86 -31.48 23.79 -24.28
N PHE A 87 -31.16 23.73 -25.58
CA PHE A 87 -30.70 22.52 -26.23
C PHE A 87 -29.42 21.97 -25.59
N TRP A 88 -28.38 22.80 -25.43
CA TRP A 88 -27.12 22.38 -24.83
C TRP A 88 -27.28 21.99 -23.36
N GLY A 89 -28.13 22.70 -22.60
CA GLY A 89 -28.45 22.34 -21.23
C GLY A 89 -29.08 20.94 -21.12
N LEU A 90 -30.04 20.61 -22.00
CA LEU A 90 -30.69 19.30 -22.02
C LEU A 90 -29.75 18.20 -22.51
N PHE A 91 -28.93 18.48 -23.53
CA PHE A 91 -27.94 17.53 -24.02
C PHE A 91 -26.91 17.16 -22.94
N ILE A 92 -26.32 18.16 -22.27
CA ILE A 92 -25.36 17.93 -21.17
C ILE A 92 -26.03 17.22 -20.00
N GLY A 93 -27.27 17.61 -19.66
CA GLY A 93 -28.06 16.96 -18.63
C GLY A 93 -28.30 15.47 -18.90
N GLN A 94 -28.65 15.09 -20.12
CA GLN A 94 -28.83 13.69 -20.51
C GLN A 94 -27.53 12.89 -20.43
N VAL A 95 -26.40 13.46 -20.87
CA VAL A 95 -25.08 12.82 -20.77
C VAL A 95 -24.71 12.56 -19.30
N MET A 96 -24.94 13.54 -18.43
CA MET A 96 -24.71 13.40 -16.98
C MET A 96 -25.57 12.29 -16.37
N ILE A 97 -26.85 12.24 -16.71
CA ILE A 97 -27.79 11.21 -16.24
C ILE A 97 -27.33 9.82 -16.68
N LEU A 98 -26.97 9.65 -17.96
CA LEU A 98 -26.47 8.37 -18.47
C LEU A 98 -25.17 7.94 -17.79
N LEU A 99 -24.25 8.88 -17.53
CA LEU A 99 -23.00 8.59 -16.82
C LEU A 99 -23.28 8.11 -15.39
N VAL A 100 -24.16 8.80 -14.65
CA VAL A 100 -24.57 8.41 -13.30
C VAL A 100 -25.26 7.04 -13.29
N LEU A 101 -26.19 6.80 -14.22
CA LEU A 101 -26.87 5.49 -14.36
C LEU A 101 -25.88 4.36 -14.68
N THR A 102 -24.89 4.60 -15.52
CA THR A 102 -23.87 3.60 -15.88
C THR A 102 -23.01 3.24 -14.68
N VAL A 103 -22.55 4.24 -13.91
CA VAL A 103 -21.78 4.01 -12.68
C VAL A 103 -22.64 3.31 -11.62
N PHE A 104 -23.89 3.71 -11.45
CA PHE A 104 -24.82 3.12 -10.49
C PHE A 104 -25.17 1.66 -10.82
N THR A 105 -25.48 1.37 -12.09
CA THR A 105 -25.76 0.00 -12.56
C THR A 105 -24.53 -0.89 -12.42
N ALA A 106 -23.33 -0.43 -12.80
CA ALA A 106 -22.09 -1.17 -12.58
C ALA A 106 -21.86 -1.47 -11.09
N GLY A 107 -22.05 -0.49 -10.21
CA GLY A 107 -21.91 -0.64 -8.76
C GLY A 107 -22.97 -1.52 -8.10
N THR A 108 -24.20 -1.56 -8.62
CA THR A 108 -25.27 -2.46 -8.12
C THR A 108 -25.10 -3.88 -8.65
N LEU A 109 -24.70 -4.07 -9.91
CA LEU A 109 -24.36 -5.39 -10.48
C LEU A 109 -23.16 -6.03 -9.79
N ALA A 110 -22.13 -5.25 -9.45
CA ALA A 110 -20.98 -5.74 -8.69
C ALA A 110 -21.40 -6.22 -7.28
N ARG A 111 -22.22 -5.44 -6.57
CA ARG A 111 -22.75 -5.79 -5.25
C ARG A 111 -23.70 -6.99 -5.30
N TRP A 112 -24.59 -7.05 -6.29
CA TRP A 112 -25.52 -8.16 -6.46
C TRP A 112 -24.81 -9.47 -6.81
N ARG A 113 -23.80 -9.43 -7.70
CA ARG A 113 -22.97 -10.61 -8.00
C ARG A 113 -22.16 -11.08 -6.79
N ALA A 114 -21.74 -10.18 -5.90
CA ALA A 114 -21.05 -10.53 -4.66
C ALA A 114 -21.99 -11.24 -3.67
N VAL A 115 -23.23 -10.75 -3.50
CA VAL A 115 -24.24 -11.38 -2.62
C VAL A 115 -24.67 -12.75 -3.15
N ARG A 116 -24.90 -12.86 -4.47
CA ARG A 116 -25.34 -14.13 -5.09
C ARG A 116 -24.27 -15.23 -5.10
N ARG A 117 -22.99 -14.86 -4.97
CA ARG A 117 -21.90 -15.84 -4.74
C ARG A 117 -21.95 -16.39 -3.32
N ARG A 118 -22.21 -15.53 -2.33
CA ARG A 118 -22.37 -15.93 -0.92
C ARG A 118 -23.59 -16.84 -0.72
N GLU A 119 -24.74 -16.49 -1.30
CA GLU A 119 -25.95 -17.35 -1.23
C GLU A 119 -25.76 -18.72 -1.90
N ARG A 120 -24.92 -18.82 -2.93
CA ARG A 120 -24.59 -20.10 -3.57
C ARG A 120 -23.65 -20.94 -2.70
N GLU A 121 -22.73 -20.30 -2.00
CA GLU A 121 -21.85 -20.93 -1.02
C GLU A 121 -22.67 -21.43 0.18
N ASP A 122 -23.60 -20.62 0.70
CA ASP A 122 -24.50 -20.98 1.80
C ASP A 122 -25.46 -22.13 1.41
N ALA A 123 -26.03 -22.10 0.21
CA ALA A 123 -26.89 -23.18 -0.30
C ALA A 123 -26.13 -24.50 -0.60
N LEU A 124 -24.81 -24.43 -0.79
CA LEU A 124 -23.93 -25.61 -0.88
C LEU A 124 -23.60 -26.20 0.50
N HIS A 125 -23.64 -25.37 1.55
CA HIS A 125 -23.46 -25.79 2.94
C HIS A 125 -24.74 -26.31 3.61
N GLU A 126 -25.92 -25.91 3.15
CA GLU A 126 -27.21 -26.31 3.72
C GLU A 126 -27.90 -27.45 2.95
N LYS A 127 -27.24 -28.63 2.90
CA LYS A 127 -27.93 -29.90 2.60
C LYS A 127 -28.23 -30.65 3.90
N PRO A 128 -29.50 -30.85 4.31
CA PRO A 128 -29.82 -31.46 5.57
C PRO A 128 -29.57 -32.97 5.53
N ARG A 129 -28.61 -33.43 6.33
CA ARG A 129 -28.38 -34.84 6.64
C ARG A 129 -29.51 -35.30 7.56
N LYS A 130 -30.54 -35.94 6.98
CA LYS A 130 -31.52 -36.72 7.72
C LYS A 130 -30.83 -37.89 8.42
N GLY A 131 -31.06 -38.03 9.73
CA GLY A 131 -31.08 -39.33 10.40
C GLY A 131 -30.29 -39.43 11.70
N ARG A 132 -31.04 -39.66 12.80
CA ARG A 132 -30.65 -40.18 14.13
C ARG A 132 -30.23 -39.07 15.12
N GLY A 133 -30.93 -38.76 16.21
CA GLY A 133 -31.98 -39.45 16.96
C GLY A 133 -31.58 -39.41 18.43
N GLU A 134 -32.23 -38.52 19.20
CA GLU A 134 -32.42 -38.50 20.67
C GLU A 134 -31.15 -38.22 21.52
N LEU A 135 -31.16 -37.38 22.57
CA LEU A 135 -32.14 -37.23 23.65
C LEU A 135 -31.97 -35.87 24.39
N ARG A 136 -33.09 -35.41 24.96
CA ARG A 136 -33.28 -34.62 26.21
C ARG A 136 -33.52 -33.10 26.14
N GLU A 137 -34.81 -32.77 26.28
CA GLU A 137 -35.40 -31.51 26.75
C GLU A 137 -35.08 -31.20 28.23
N HIS A 138 -34.88 -29.92 28.56
CA HIS A 138 -35.82 -29.11 29.38
C HIS A 138 -35.42 -27.61 29.39
N PRO A 139 -36.36 -26.67 29.65
CA PRO A 139 -36.32 -25.28 29.21
C PRO A 139 -36.14 -24.22 30.32
N ASP A 140 -35.72 -23.02 29.87
CA ASP A 140 -35.94 -21.65 30.37
C ASP A 140 -35.96 -21.33 31.89
N GLU A 141 -35.04 -20.47 32.34
CA GLU A 141 -35.36 -19.22 33.08
C GLU A 141 -34.17 -18.21 33.07
N PRO A 142 -34.40 -16.87 32.95
CA PRO A 142 -33.34 -15.88 32.74
C PRO A 142 -32.80 -15.23 34.03
N ALA A 143 -31.49 -14.95 34.08
CA ALA A 143 -30.83 -14.25 35.18
C ALA A 143 -30.77 -12.71 34.97
N PRO A 144 -30.97 -11.89 36.02
CA PRO A 144 -30.99 -10.43 35.93
C PRO A 144 -29.60 -9.77 36.13
N ALA A 145 -29.46 -8.56 35.57
CA ALA A 145 -28.27 -7.72 35.55
C ALA A 145 -27.86 -7.11 36.93
N PRO A 146 -26.57 -6.79 37.17
CA PRO A 146 -26.12 -6.05 38.34
C PRO A 146 -26.02 -4.53 38.11
N THR A 147 -26.42 -3.76 39.12
CA THR A 147 -26.33 -2.28 39.22
C THR A 147 -25.22 -1.91 40.25
N PRO A 148 -24.53 -0.75 40.12
CA PRO A 148 -23.22 -0.52 40.75
C PRO A 148 -23.30 0.18 42.12
N GLN A 149 -22.22 0.08 42.91
CA GLN A 149 -22.04 0.86 44.16
C GLN A 149 -20.68 1.59 44.21
N PRO A 150 -20.58 2.67 45.01
CA PRO A 150 -19.82 3.87 44.66
C PRO A 150 -18.56 4.15 45.51
N THR A 151 -17.72 5.02 44.96
CA THR A 151 -16.53 5.68 45.50
C THR A 151 -16.84 6.60 46.70
N PRO A 152 -15.91 6.78 47.65
CA PRO A 152 -15.86 7.97 48.51
C PRO A 152 -14.72 8.93 48.14
N LEU A 153 -15.04 10.23 48.12
CA LEU A 153 -14.13 11.38 48.00
C LEU A 153 -14.11 12.18 49.32
N GLU A 154 -12.93 12.79 49.56
CA GLU A 154 -12.66 14.12 50.14
C GLU A 154 -12.12 14.36 51.59
N SER A 155 -11.15 15.30 51.59
CA SER A 155 -10.19 15.91 52.56
C SER A 155 -10.84 16.82 53.65
N PRO A 156 -10.18 17.73 54.46
CA PRO A 156 -8.81 18.33 54.40
C PRO A 156 -8.06 18.78 55.70
N GLY A 157 -6.73 19.03 55.55
CA GLY A 157 -6.01 20.25 56.01
C GLY A 157 -5.37 20.35 57.43
N ALA A 158 -4.03 20.53 57.50
CA ALA A 158 -3.31 21.63 58.21
C ALA A 158 -1.78 21.39 58.39
N LYS A 159 -0.96 22.43 58.09
CA LYS A 159 0.48 22.65 58.42
C LYS A 159 0.61 23.38 59.80
N PRO A 160 1.78 23.81 60.38
CA PRO A 160 3.16 23.95 59.83
C PRO A 160 4.36 23.66 60.79
N SER A 161 5.59 23.68 60.24
CA SER A 161 6.87 24.30 60.73
C SER A 161 8.04 23.69 59.94
N GLY A 162 8.85 24.41 59.15
CA GLY A 162 9.91 25.39 59.52
C GLY A 162 11.14 24.61 60.02
N THR A 163 12.36 24.63 59.48
CA THR A 163 13.21 25.66 58.82
C THR A 163 14.56 24.99 58.44
N GLY A 164 15.34 25.56 57.53
CA GLY A 164 16.79 25.28 57.39
C GLY A 164 17.25 24.92 55.98
N ARG A 165 17.99 25.84 55.36
CA ARG A 165 18.57 25.82 54.00
C ARG A 165 20.10 25.93 54.16
N GLU A 166 20.82 25.71 53.05
CA GLU A 166 22.28 25.96 52.81
C GLU A 166 23.21 24.82 53.28
N GLY A 167 24.26 24.40 52.57
CA GLY A 167 24.96 24.95 51.41
C GLY A 167 26.48 24.83 51.62
N GLU A 168 27.17 24.22 50.65
CA GLU A 168 28.59 24.40 50.26
C GLU A 168 29.78 23.88 51.10
N GLU A 169 30.60 23.08 50.38
CA GLU A 169 32.06 23.09 50.18
C GLU A 169 33.06 23.16 51.35
N GLY A 170 34.11 22.32 51.25
CA GLY A 170 35.37 22.52 52.00
C GLY A 170 36.31 21.32 51.99
N ALA A 171 37.47 21.46 51.34
CA ALA A 171 38.41 20.41 50.94
C ALA A 171 39.54 20.09 51.95
N THR A 172 40.07 18.84 51.84
CA THR A 172 41.48 18.37 52.04
C THR A 172 42.10 18.23 53.46
N PRO A 173 43.27 17.57 53.63
CA PRO A 173 43.70 16.22 53.16
C PRO A 173 44.49 15.42 54.23
N LYS A 174 44.63 14.09 54.10
CA LYS A 174 45.78 13.35 54.68
C LYS A 174 46.24 12.19 53.78
N THR A 175 47.54 12.17 53.52
CA THR A 175 48.35 11.16 52.80
C THR A 175 49.42 10.65 53.80
N PRO A 176 50.29 9.68 53.46
CA PRO A 176 50.09 8.23 53.35
C PRO A 176 50.94 7.45 54.39
N ALA A 177 50.64 6.17 54.60
CA ALA A 177 51.60 5.23 55.21
C ALA A 177 51.83 4.03 54.26
N THR A 178 53.10 3.81 53.93
CA THR A 178 53.68 2.71 53.14
C THR A 178 54.10 1.57 54.10
N PRO A 179 54.20 0.30 53.64
CA PRO A 179 53.86 -0.89 54.43
C PRO A 179 55.08 -1.72 54.91
N GLU A 180 54.81 -2.68 55.79
CA GLU A 180 55.73 -3.75 56.18
C GLU A 180 55.11 -5.13 55.83
N PRO A 181 55.89 -6.14 55.37
CA PRO A 181 55.38 -7.26 54.58
C PRO A 181 55.06 -8.51 55.41
N ALA A 182 54.04 -9.25 54.96
CA ALA A 182 53.66 -10.57 55.44
C ALA A 182 53.53 -11.55 54.25
N PRO A 183 53.65 -12.87 54.47
CA PRO A 183 54.36 -13.79 53.57
C PRO A 183 53.55 -14.29 52.39
N ALA A 184 54.29 -14.74 51.36
CA ALA A 184 53.79 -15.40 50.17
C ALA A 184 52.91 -16.62 50.53
N LEU A 185 51.62 -16.51 50.21
CA LEU A 185 50.70 -17.63 50.12
C LEU A 185 50.55 -18.03 48.66
N THR A 186 50.82 -19.30 48.42
CA THR A 186 50.63 -20.10 47.22
C THR A 186 49.25 -19.84 46.59
N PRO A 187 49.13 -19.67 45.26
CA PRO A 187 47.82 -19.50 44.64
C PRO A 187 47.02 -20.81 44.68
N GLU A 188 45.85 -20.74 45.32
CA GLU A 188 44.80 -21.74 45.29
C GLU A 188 44.24 -21.87 43.85
N PRO A 189 43.99 -23.08 43.33
CA PRO A 189 43.50 -23.25 41.97
C PRO A 189 42.09 -22.69 41.85
N ALA A 190 41.90 -21.80 40.86
CA ALA A 190 40.60 -21.21 40.53
C ALA A 190 39.54 -22.32 40.31
N PRO A 191 38.29 -22.13 40.79
CA PRO A 191 37.22 -23.05 40.48
C PRO A 191 36.98 -23.04 38.97
N ALA A 192 36.87 -24.24 38.39
CA ALA A 192 36.61 -24.42 36.97
C ALA A 192 35.38 -23.60 36.54
N PRO A 193 35.42 -22.96 35.35
CA PRO A 193 34.26 -22.25 34.84
C PRO A 193 33.12 -23.26 34.69
N VAL A 194 32.01 -22.98 35.39
CA VAL A 194 30.73 -23.65 35.12
C VAL A 194 30.44 -23.41 33.64
N PRO A 195 30.27 -24.45 32.81
CA PRO A 195 29.92 -24.23 31.43
C PRO A 195 28.52 -23.61 31.41
N THR A 196 28.44 -22.32 31.14
CA THR A 196 27.22 -21.68 30.68
C THR A 196 26.73 -22.54 29.52
N PRO A 197 25.50 -23.08 29.53
CA PRO A 197 25.00 -23.76 28.36
C PRO A 197 25.00 -22.71 27.26
N LEU A 198 25.83 -22.93 26.23
CA LEU A 198 25.60 -22.31 24.94
C LEU A 198 24.15 -22.65 24.60
N ALA A 199 23.25 -21.67 24.74
CA ALA A 199 21.94 -21.75 24.15
C ALA A 199 22.21 -21.93 22.66
N THR A 200 22.17 -23.18 22.23
CA THR A 200 22.22 -23.53 20.83
C THR A 200 20.97 -22.86 20.27
N PRO A 201 21.06 -21.89 19.34
CA PRO A 201 19.85 -21.41 18.69
C PRO A 201 19.24 -22.66 18.04
N LEU A 202 18.10 -23.09 18.56
CA LEU A 202 17.34 -24.17 17.95
C LEU A 202 17.14 -23.73 16.48
N PRO A 203 17.73 -24.42 15.49
CA PRO A 203 17.48 -24.07 14.11
C PRO A 203 15.99 -24.28 13.92
N LEU A 204 15.25 -23.22 13.60
CA LEU A 204 13.84 -23.37 13.19
C LEU A 204 13.84 -24.38 12.03
N PRO A 205 13.26 -25.58 12.20
CA PRO A 205 13.27 -26.61 11.17
C PRO A 205 12.20 -26.35 10.11
N ARG A 206 11.91 -25.07 9.82
CA ARG A 206 10.85 -24.69 8.89
C ARG A 206 11.47 -24.54 7.51
N THR A 207 10.90 -25.28 6.55
CA THR A 207 11.05 -24.94 5.14
C THR A 207 10.70 -23.45 5.02
N PRO A 208 11.58 -22.59 4.50
CA PRO A 208 11.40 -21.14 4.59
C PRO A 208 10.22 -20.63 3.74
N LEU A 209 9.61 -21.51 2.94
CA LEU A 209 8.51 -21.22 2.04
C LEU A 209 7.44 -22.31 2.09
N HIS A 210 6.20 -21.94 2.42
CA HIS A 210 5.03 -22.82 2.37
C HIS A 210 3.98 -22.30 1.40
N LEU A 211 3.26 -23.23 0.78
CA LEU A 211 2.15 -22.94 -0.12
C LEU A 211 0.84 -23.41 0.48
N GLY A 212 -0.22 -22.62 0.40
CA GLY A 212 -1.54 -23.10 0.79
C GLY A 212 -2.63 -22.06 0.92
N PRO A 213 -3.88 -22.53 1.13
CA PRO A 213 -5.00 -21.65 1.43
C PRO A 213 -4.82 -20.97 2.79
N PRO A 214 -5.62 -19.92 3.09
CA PRO A 214 -5.60 -19.23 4.39
C PRO A 214 -5.68 -20.17 5.61
N SER A 215 -6.48 -21.24 5.51
CA SER A 215 -6.62 -22.25 6.59
C SER A 215 -5.33 -22.99 6.94
N HIS A 216 -4.37 -23.06 6.01
CA HIS A 216 -3.05 -23.63 6.26
C HIS A 216 -2.02 -22.56 6.65
N ARG A 217 -2.06 -21.38 6.01
CA ARG A 217 -1.09 -20.31 6.23
C ARG A 217 -1.26 -19.60 7.58
N HIS A 218 -2.50 -19.26 7.97
CA HIS A 218 -2.72 -18.44 9.16
C HIS A 218 -2.24 -19.11 10.46
N PRO A 219 -2.50 -20.42 10.72
CA PRO A 219 -1.95 -21.08 11.90
C PRO A 219 -0.41 -21.03 11.95
N LEU A 220 0.25 -21.30 10.81
CA LEU A 220 1.72 -21.23 10.71
C LEU A 220 2.24 -19.81 10.97
N ALA A 221 1.57 -18.79 10.44
CA ALA A 221 1.92 -17.39 10.69
C ALA A 221 1.78 -17.05 12.18
N ILE A 222 0.66 -17.41 12.82
CA ILE A 222 0.41 -17.15 14.24
C ILE A 222 1.46 -17.85 15.12
N GLU A 223 1.75 -19.11 14.83
CA GLU A 223 2.76 -19.90 15.54
C GLU A 223 4.15 -19.24 15.41
N ALA A 224 4.56 -18.89 14.20
CA ALA A 224 5.85 -18.24 13.96
C ALA A 224 5.97 -16.88 14.67
N VAL A 225 4.91 -16.07 14.71
CA VAL A 225 4.91 -14.79 15.44
C VAL A 225 5.02 -15.01 16.95
N ARG A 226 4.35 -16.03 17.49
CA ARG A 226 4.40 -16.35 18.93
C ARG A 226 5.77 -16.88 19.36
N GLU A 227 6.44 -17.61 18.49
CA GLU A 227 7.77 -18.17 18.75
C GLU A 227 8.93 -17.23 18.47
N ALA A 228 8.69 -16.09 17.81
CA ALA A 228 9.74 -15.12 17.50
C ALA A 228 10.45 -14.64 18.78
N ALA A 229 11.71 -15.03 18.96
CA ALA A 229 12.48 -14.70 20.16
C ALA A 229 12.90 -13.22 20.21
N GLY A 230 13.12 -12.61 19.05
CA GLY A 230 13.57 -11.24 18.89
C GLY A 230 12.51 -10.32 18.26
N PRO A 231 12.95 -9.25 17.58
CA PRO A 231 12.04 -8.38 16.84
C PRO A 231 11.38 -9.11 15.67
N ALA A 232 10.22 -8.63 15.22
CA ALA A 232 9.50 -9.28 14.13
C ALA A 232 8.90 -8.28 13.12
N LEU A 233 8.89 -8.66 11.85
CA LEU A 233 8.11 -8.03 10.79
C LEU A 233 7.07 -9.03 10.31
N VAL A 234 5.80 -8.64 10.39
CA VAL A 234 4.67 -9.48 9.99
C VAL A 234 3.94 -8.80 8.84
N ILE A 235 3.95 -9.40 7.67
CA ILE A 235 3.10 -9.00 6.53
C ILE A 235 1.92 -9.96 6.52
N THR A 236 0.69 -9.48 6.42
CA THR A 236 -0.48 -10.37 6.33
C THR A 236 -1.69 -9.69 5.67
N SER A 237 -2.52 -10.49 5.01
CA SER A 237 -3.85 -10.08 4.54
C SER A 237 -4.96 -10.29 5.59
N SER A 238 -4.63 -10.87 6.74
CA SER A 238 -5.58 -11.30 7.76
C SER A 238 -5.44 -10.46 9.03
N PRO A 239 -6.43 -9.59 9.34
CA PRO A 239 -6.48 -8.88 10.62
C PRO A 239 -6.44 -9.82 11.83
N THR A 240 -6.91 -11.06 11.66
CA THR A 240 -6.91 -12.10 12.70
C THR A 240 -5.50 -12.42 13.19
N VAL A 241 -4.50 -12.45 12.30
CA VAL A 241 -3.10 -12.73 12.70
C VAL A 241 -2.59 -11.65 13.66
N TRP A 242 -2.91 -10.38 13.39
CA TRP A 242 -2.61 -9.27 14.29
C TRP A 242 -3.39 -9.38 15.62
N GLN A 243 -4.71 -9.59 15.56
CA GLN A 243 -5.56 -9.68 16.76
C GLN A 243 -5.09 -10.78 17.73
N GLU A 244 -4.74 -11.96 17.21
CA GLU A 244 -4.37 -13.14 17.98
C GLU A 244 -2.96 -13.11 18.58
N THR A 245 -2.10 -12.19 18.12
CA THR A 245 -0.67 -12.19 18.48
C THR A 245 -0.18 -10.87 19.08
N LYS A 246 -0.86 -9.74 18.84
CA LYS A 246 -0.43 -8.41 19.31
C LYS A 246 -0.22 -8.35 20.82
N ASP A 247 -1.10 -8.95 21.63
CA ASP A 247 -1.04 -8.83 23.09
C ASP A 247 0.10 -9.64 23.70
N ALA A 248 0.47 -10.75 23.04
CA ALA A 248 1.65 -11.51 23.41
C ALA A 248 2.94 -10.75 23.03
N ARG A 249 2.97 -10.17 21.82
CA ARG A 249 4.11 -9.36 21.35
C ARG A 249 4.32 -8.09 22.16
N ALA A 250 3.25 -7.45 22.62
CA ALA A 250 3.31 -6.23 23.45
C ALA A 250 4.00 -6.46 24.81
N LYS A 251 4.14 -7.71 25.26
CA LYS A 251 4.90 -8.06 26.47
C LYS A 251 6.41 -8.09 26.24
N LEU A 252 6.85 -8.17 24.99
CA LEU A 252 8.25 -8.32 24.59
C LEU A 252 8.87 -7.00 24.11
N GLY A 253 8.06 -6.15 23.47
CA GLY A 253 8.51 -4.86 22.95
C GLY A 253 7.37 -4.06 22.33
N PRO A 254 7.66 -2.89 21.73
CA PRO A 254 6.64 -2.05 21.10
C PRO A 254 5.97 -2.79 19.92
N VAL A 255 4.64 -2.71 19.85
CA VAL A 255 3.85 -3.28 18.75
C VAL A 255 3.32 -2.16 17.87
N LEU A 256 3.81 -2.12 16.63
CA LEU A 256 3.45 -1.14 15.62
C LEU A 256 2.50 -1.80 14.61
N LEU A 257 1.49 -1.06 14.17
CA LEU A 257 0.57 -1.50 13.13
C LEU A 257 0.56 -0.47 11.99
N TYR A 258 1.08 -0.84 10.84
CA TYR A 258 0.88 -0.12 9.59
C TYR A 258 -0.25 -0.78 8.80
N ASP A 259 -1.42 -0.16 8.85
CA ASP A 259 -2.62 -0.60 8.13
C ASP A 259 -3.31 0.64 7.58
N PRO A 260 -2.82 1.16 6.43
CA PRO A 260 -3.28 2.38 5.82
C PRO A 260 -4.68 2.24 5.22
N THR A 261 -5.26 1.03 5.14
CA THR A 261 -6.61 0.77 4.62
C THR A 261 -7.64 0.48 5.71
N HIS A 262 -7.23 0.51 6.97
CA HIS A 262 -8.09 0.33 8.15
C HIS A 262 -8.79 -1.05 8.22
N LEU A 263 -8.08 -2.13 7.93
CA LEU A 263 -8.58 -3.50 8.04
C LEU A 263 -8.68 -4.03 9.48
N CYS A 264 -7.78 -3.61 10.37
CA CYS A 264 -7.80 -3.96 11.79
C CYS A 264 -8.72 -3.04 12.57
N ASP A 265 -9.42 -3.54 13.58
CA ASP A 265 -10.25 -2.70 14.46
C ASP A 265 -9.42 -2.04 15.57
N THR A 266 -8.77 -0.91 15.25
CA THR A 266 -8.01 -0.10 16.19
C THR A 266 -7.81 1.33 15.69
N PRO A 267 -7.79 2.34 16.59
CA PRO A 267 -7.36 3.68 16.26
C PRO A 267 -5.83 3.86 16.29
N ALA A 268 -5.10 2.98 16.98
CA ALA A 268 -3.65 3.08 17.14
C ALA A 268 -2.94 2.50 15.90
N ARG A 269 -2.56 3.38 14.97
CA ARG A 269 -1.88 3.05 13.71
C ARG A 269 -0.61 3.87 13.57
N LEU A 270 0.44 3.22 13.10
CA LEU A 270 1.67 3.86 12.68
C LEU A 270 1.40 4.70 11.42
N HIS A 271 1.85 5.94 11.43
CA HIS A 271 2.02 6.72 10.21
C HIS A 271 3.50 6.71 9.82
N TRP A 272 3.78 6.66 8.53
CA TRP A 272 5.14 6.54 8.01
C TRP A 272 5.31 7.38 6.75
N ASN A 273 6.27 8.30 6.74
CA ASN A 273 6.62 9.06 5.54
C ASN A 273 7.53 8.23 4.64
N PRO A 274 7.11 7.84 3.42
CA PRO A 274 7.95 7.02 2.54
C PRO A 274 9.21 7.74 2.02
N ALA A 275 9.27 9.08 2.11
CA ALA A 275 10.47 9.84 1.79
C ALA A 275 11.51 9.88 2.94
N SER A 276 11.18 9.39 4.15
CA SER A 276 12.13 9.35 5.26
C SER A 276 13.39 8.56 4.91
N GLY A 277 14.57 9.12 5.19
CA GLY A 277 15.87 8.53 4.90
C GLY A 277 16.33 8.65 3.44
N CYS A 278 15.48 9.18 2.54
CA CYS A 278 15.82 9.35 1.13
C CYS A 278 16.76 10.53 0.86
N GLU A 279 17.28 11.19 1.90
CA GLU A 279 18.46 12.07 1.80
C GLU A 279 19.67 11.26 1.31
N ASN A 280 19.74 9.97 1.64
CA ASN A 280 20.71 9.04 1.08
C ASN A 280 20.25 8.53 -0.29
N ARG A 281 21.10 8.69 -1.31
CA ARG A 281 20.82 8.26 -2.70
C ARG A 281 20.48 6.78 -2.82
N THR A 282 21.19 5.90 -2.10
CA THR A 282 20.94 4.45 -2.13
C THR A 282 19.56 4.15 -1.53
N THR A 283 19.24 4.75 -0.38
CA THR A 283 17.91 4.60 0.25
C THR A 283 16.79 5.13 -0.63
N ALA A 284 16.99 6.25 -1.33
CA ALA A 284 16.01 6.77 -2.29
C ALA A 284 15.80 5.82 -3.48
N ALA A 285 16.87 5.18 -3.96
CA ALA A 285 16.80 4.19 -5.04
C ALA A 285 16.05 2.92 -4.58
N ASP A 286 16.43 2.34 -3.43
CA ASP A 286 15.78 1.15 -2.88
C ASP A 286 14.30 1.41 -2.57
N ARG A 287 13.98 2.60 -2.04
CA ARG A 287 12.61 3.05 -1.80
C ARG A 287 11.80 3.13 -3.10
N ALA A 288 12.37 3.69 -4.15
CA ALA A 288 11.70 3.80 -5.46
C ALA A 288 11.44 2.42 -6.06
N ILE A 289 12.44 1.53 -6.02
CA ILE A 289 12.31 0.14 -6.48
C ILE A 289 11.17 -0.56 -5.72
N ALA A 290 11.13 -0.44 -4.39
CA ALA A 290 10.11 -1.08 -3.57
C ALA A 290 8.69 -0.51 -3.80
N LEU A 291 8.55 0.81 -4.00
CA LEU A 291 7.27 1.45 -4.34
C LEU A 291 6.77 0.99 -5.73
N LEU A 292 7.67 0.80 -6.69
CA LEU A 292 7.29 0.41 -8.06
C LEU A 292 7.13 -1.11 -8.23
N ALA A 293 7.74 -1.92 -7.36
CA ALA A 293 7.76 -3.38 -7.47
C ALA A 293 6.39 -4.04 -7.71
N PRO A 294 5.29 -3.64 -7.04
CA PRO A 294 3.97 -4.23 -7.28
C PRO A 294 3.47 -4.16 -8.72
N ILE A 295 3.78 -3.07 -9.41
CA ILE A 295 3.24 -2.75 -10.75
C ILE A 295 4.32 -2.77 -11.84
N ARG A 296 5.54 -3.20 -11.49
CA ARG A 296 6.69 -3.17 -12.40
C ARG A 296 6.40 -4.03 -13.64
N PRO A 297 6.59 -3.50 -14.86
CA PRO A 297 6.57 -4.31 -16.07
C PRO A 297 7.65 -5.41 -15.99
N THR A 298 7.29 -6.64 -16.34
CA THR A 298 8.20 -7.80 -16.27
C THR A 298 8.81 -8.15 -17.63
N ALA A 299 8.30 -7.59 -18.72
CA ALA A 299 8.85 -7.84 -20.05
C ALA A 299 10.20 -7.13 -20.20
N LYS A 300 11.22 -7.84 -20.71
CA LYS A 300 12.57 -7.28 -20.93
C LYS A 300 12.57 -6.06 -21.84
N LEU A 301 11.62 -5.98 -22.77
CA LEU A 301 11.45 -4.83 -23.67
C LEU A 301 11.06 -3.54 -22.91
N ASP A 302 10.47 -3.66 -21.72
CA ASP A 302 10.04 -2.55 -20.88
C ASP A 302 11.11 -2.15 -19.83
N SER A 303 12.33 -2.68 -19.90
CA SER A 303 13.38 -2.38 -18.91
C SER A 303 13.72 -0.89 -18.86
N ALA A 304 13.89 -0.26 -20.01
CA ALA A 304 14.19 1.17 -20.11
C ALA A 304 13.06 2.05 -19.55
N LEU A 305 11.81 1.60 -19.70
CA LEU A 305 10.65 2.26 -19.10
C LEU A 305 10.74 2.17 -17.57
N ALA A 306 10.97 0.98 -17.03
CA ALA A 306 11.10 0.77 -15.59
C ALA A 306 12.27 1.58 -14.97
N GLU A 307 13.42 1.62 -15.64
CA GLU A 307 14.58 2.43 -15.24
C GLU A 307 14.29 3.94 -15.24
N THR A 308 13.50 4.40 -16.20
CA THR A 308 13.06 5.81 -16.24
C THR A 308 12.12 6.10 -15.07
N ALA A 309 11.16 5.21 -14.77
CA ALA A 309 10.27 5.36 -13.63
C ALA A 309 11.02 5.34 -12.28
N ASP A 310 11.99 4.44 -12.14
CA ASP A 310 12.89 4.39 -10.97
C ASP A 310 13.65 5.73 -10.82
N THR A 311 14.15 6.29 -11.92
CA THR A 311 14.87 7.56 -11.93
C THR A 311 13.98 8.75 -11.55
N LEU A 312 12.74 8.80 -12.06
CA LEU A 312 11.78 9.83 -11.68
C LEU A 312 11.46 9.75 -10.19
N LEU A 313 11.03 8.57 -9.72
CA LEU A 313 10.56 8.41 -8.35
C LEU A 313 11.68 8.58 -7.32
N ARG A 314 12.88 8.03 -7.55
CA ARG A 314 14.02 8.22 -6.63
C ARG A 314 14.42 9.69 -6.51
N SER A 315 14.35 10.44 -7.62
CA SER A 315 14.70 11.87 -7.64
C SER A 315 13.66 12.70 -6.89
N TYR A 316 12.37 12.37 -7.03
CA TYR A 316 11.28 13.00 -6.28
C TYR A 316 11.38 12.72 -4.78
N LEU A 317 11.67 11.48 -4.39
CA LEU A 317 11.88 11.10 -3.00
C LEU A 317 13.07 11.86 -2.39
N HIS A 318 14.20 11.90 -3.11
CA HIS A 318 15.39 12.61 -2.66
C HIS A 318 15.13 14.12 -2.52
N ALA A 319 14.49 14.75 -3.51
CA ALA A 319 14.11 16.16 -3.47
C ALA A 319 13.19 16.48 -2.28
N ALA A 320 12.21 15.61 -2.02
CA ALA A 320 11.30 15.80 -0.88
C ALA A 320 12.03 15.67 0.47
N ALA A 321 12.92 14.68 0.60
CA ALA A 321 13.66 14.43 1.83
C ALA A 321 14.61 15.58 2.19
N ILE A 322 15.47 16.02 1.25
CA ILE A 322 16.48 17.07 1.53
C ILE A 322 15.87 18.46 1.81
N GLU A 323 14.67 18.71 1.30
CA GLU A 323 13.93 19.96 1.48
C GLU A 323 12.93 19.88 2.66
N GLY A 324 12.72 18.69 3.24
CA GLY A 324 11.72 18.46 4.28
C GLY A 324 10.27 18.63 3.81
N LYS A 325 10.00 18.33 2.53
CA LYS A 325 8.65 18.43 1.96
C LYS A 325 7.79 17.25 2.42
N PRO A 326 6.49 17.46 2.70
CA PRO A 326 5.58 16.36 3.03
C PRO A 326 5.38 15.46 1.82
N PHE A 327 5.11 14.17 2.05
CA PHE A 327 5.06 13.15 1.00
C PHE A 327 4.06 13.44 -0.13
N ARG A 328 2.99 14.20 0.17
CA ARG A 328 2.03 14.68 -0.86
C ARG A 328 2.68 15.44 -2.02
N HIS A 329 3.87 16.04 -1.84
CA HIS A 329 4.61 16.67 -2.93
C HIS A 329 5.16 15.65 -3.92
N VAL A 330 5.67 14.51 -3.44
CA VAL A 330 6.12 13.39 -4.28
C VAL A 330 4.95 12.89 -5.13
N HIS A 331 3.76 12.72 -4.53
CA HIS A 331 2.55 12.36 -5.26
C HIS A 331 2.23 13.38 -6.36
N ARG A 332 2.26 14.68 -6.02
CA ARG A 332 1.99 15.76 -6.99
C ARG A 332 2.96 15.74 -8.17
N TRP A 333 4.25 15.56 -7.92
CA TRP A 333 5.27 15.47 -8.97
C TRP A 333 5.12 14.19 -9.81
N ALA A 334 4.77 13.06 -9.19
CA ALA A 334 4.47 11.82 -9.91
C ALA A 334 3.26 11.96 -10.86
N GLN A 335 2.27 12.79 -10.52
CA GLN A 335 1.15 13.14 -11.41
C GLN A 335 1.55 14.09 -12.55
N GLY A 336 2.84 14.43 -12.71
CA GLY A 336 3.32 15.38 -13.73
C GLY A 336 3.11 16.85 -13.38
N SER A 337 2.55 17.15 -12.21
CA SER A 337 2.29 18.52 -11.79
C SER A 337 3.48 19.10 -11.03
N GLN A 338 3.91 20.32 -11.40
CA GLN A 338 5.00 21.05 -10.74
C GLN A 338 6.34 20.29 -10.67
N VAL A 339 6.61 19.41 -11.64
CA VAL A 339 7.85 18.60 -11.67
C VAL A 339 9.12 19.46 -11.64
N GLN A 340 9.07 20.65 -12.24
CA GLN A 340 10.19 21.60 -12.24
C GLN A 340 10.55 22.10 -10.83
N GLU A 341 9.64 22.02 -9.86
CA GLU A 341 9.97 22.29 -8.45
C GLU A 341 11.01 21.30 -7.92
N ALA A 342 10.84 20.00 -8.20
CA ALA A 342 11.78 18.96 -7.78
C ALA A 342 13.16 19.16 -8.43
N VAL A 343 13.19 19.45 -9.73
CA VAL A 343 14.42 19.79 -10.47
C VAL A 343 15.14 20.98 -9.83
N ARG A 344 14.40 22.06 -9.54
CA ARG A 344 14.96 23.26 -8.90
C ARG A 344 15.53 22.93 -7.52
N ILE A 345 14.80 22.20 -6.68
CA ILE A 345 15.26 21.76 -5.35
C ILE A 345 16.59 21.02 -5.48
N LEU A 346 16.67 20.02 -6.36
CA LEU A 346 17.87 19.21 -6.57
C LEU A 346 19.05 20.02 -7.13
N ARG A 347 18.78 21.11 -7.86
CA ARG A 347 19.83 21.98 -8.41
C ARG A 347 20.39 22.95 -7.38
N THR A 348 19.54 23.48 -6.49
CA THR A 348 19.91 24.59 -5.60
C THR A 348 20.22 24.16 -4.17
N ASN A 349 19.71 23.01 -3.72
CA ASN A 349 19.90 22.57 -2.34
C ASN A 349 21.29 21.93 -2.18
N PRO A 350 22.13 22.42 -1.23
CA PRO A 350 23.51 21.92 -1.06
C PRO A 350 23.57 20.46 -0.57
N LYS A 351 22.47 19.91 -0.04
CA LYS A 351 22.39 18.50 0.38
C LYS A 351 22.05 17.56 -0.79
N ALA A 352 21.75 18.09 -1.98
CA ALA A 352 21.43 17.27 -3.14
C ALA A 352 22.64 16.46 -3.58
N THR A 353 22.42 15.17 -3.86
CA THR A 353 23.49 14.33 -4.41
C THR A 353 23.85 14.81 -5.80
N SER A 354 25.15 15.01 -6.04
CA SER A 354 25.68 15.49 -7.32
C SER A 354 25.14 14.68 -8.50
N GLY A 355 24.78 15.37 -9.58
CA GLY A 355 24.24 14.77 -10.81
C GLY A 355 22.74 14.48 -10.80
N THR A 356 22.08 14.36 -9.64
CA THR A 356 20.66 13.96 -9.56
C THR A 356 19.72 14.93 -10.29
N ALA A 357 20.00 16.24 -10.24
CA ALA A 357 19.22 17.24 -10.98
C ALA A 357 19.30 17.03 -12.51
N GLY A 358 20.51 16.78 -13.02
CA GLY A 358 20.74 16.52 -14.45
C GLY A 358 20.15 15.20 -14.90
N GLU A 359 20.24 14.15 -14.07
CA GLU A 359 19.59 12.86 -14.32
C GLU A 359 18.07 12.99 -14.42
N LEU A 360 17.45 13.75 -13.49
CA LEU A 360 16.01 14.00 -13.53
C LEU A 360 15.61 14.80 -14.78
N GLU A 361 16.34 15.85 -15.13
CA GLU A 361 16.06 16.62 -16.35
C GLU A 361 16.21 15.80 -17.63
N ALA A 362 17.25 14.97 -17.71
CA ALA A 362 17.44 14.06 -18.84
C ALA A 362 16.27 13.09 -18.96
N ALA A 363 15.81 12.50 -17.85
CA ALA A 363 14.64 11.62 -17.83
C ALA A 363 13.35 12.33 -18.28
N LEU A 364 13.22 13.62 -17.98
CA LEU A 364 12.04 14.44 -18.31
C LEU A 364 12.04 15.01 -19.75
N THR A 365 13.17 14.99 -20.45
CA THR A 365 13.31 15.67 -21.74
C THR A 365 13.73 14.76 -22.90
N ALA A 366 14.51 13.70 -22.65
CA ALA A 366 15.16 12.93 -23.72
C ALA A 366 14.18 12.12 -24.60
N HIS A 367 13.25 11.37 -23.99
CA HIS A 367 12.34 10.47 -24.70
C HIS A 367 10.89 10.69 -24.25
N PRO A 368 10.11 11.52 -24.98
CA PRO A 368 8.77 11.93 -24.55
C PRO A 368 7.81 10.78 -24.26
N GLU A 369 7.70 9.80 -25.16
CA GLU A 369 6.80 8.65 -24.97
C GLU A 369 7.18 7.80 -23.76
N ARG A 370 8.47 7.50 -23.61
CA ARG A 370 8.97 6.72 -22.47
C ARG A 370 8.79 7.47 -21.16
N ARG A 371 9.05 8.78 -21.16
CA ARG A 371 8.79 9.66 -20.01
C ARG A 371 7.32 9.63 -19.62
N ASP A 372 6.41 9.76 -20.58
CA ASP A 372 4.97 9.81 -20.31
C ASP A 372 4.47 8.49 -19.72
N MET A 373 4.91 7.36 -20.30
CA MET A 373 4.65 6.03 -19.74
C MET A 373 5.26 5.84 -18.34
N ALA A 374 6.49 6.31 -18.12
CA ALA A 374 7.16 6.23 -16.82
C ALA A 374 6.43 7.06 -15.76
N GLN A 375 6.00 8.26 -16.15
CA GLN A 375 5.22 9.15 -15.30
C GLN A 375 3.87 8.52 -14.94
N GLU A 376 3.16 7.93 -15.92
CA GLU A 376 1.93 7.18 -15.67
C GLU A 376 2.16 6.03 -14.69
N LEU A 377 3.26 5.28 -14.84
CA LEU A 377 3.62 4.21 -13.91
C LEU A 377 3.84 4.74 -12.49
N THR A 378 4.61 5.82 -12.33
CA THR A 378 4.83 6.44 -11.00
C THR A 378 3.55 7.02 -10.39
N ALA A 379 2.69 7.63 -11.20
CA ALA A 379 1.38 8.14 -10.78
C ALA A 379 0.47 7.00 -10.31
N ARG A 380 0.48 5.87 -11.03
CA ARG A 380 -0.31 4.68 -10.69
C ARG A 380 0.15 4.03 -9.39
N ALA A 381 1.46 3.93 -9.16
CA ALA A 381 2.03 3.41 -7.90
C ALA A 381 1.56 4.23 -6.69
N LEU A 382 1.34 5.53 -6.86
CA LEU A 382 0.95 6.43 -5.78
C LEU A 382 -0.54 6.79 -5.79
N SER A 383 -1.35 6.12 -6.64
CA SER A 383 -2.77 6.44 -6.83
C SER A 383 -3.63 6.31 -5.56
N SER A 384 -3.24 5.45 -4.62
CA SER A 384 -3.95 5.33 -3.33
C SER A 384 -3.89 6.58 -2.46
N LEU A 385 -2.97 7.52 -2.72
CA LEU A 385 -2.89 8.79 -2.00
C LEU A 385 -4.00 9.78 -2.36
N PHE A 386 -4.87 9.47 -3.33
CA PHE A 386 -6.15 10.17 -3.50
C PHE A 386 -7.10 9.92 -2.33
N THR A 387 -6.91 8.81 -1.62
CA THR A 387 -7.68 8.46 -0.42
C THR A 387 -7.09 9.17 0.80
N VAL A 388 -7.94 9.89 1.53
CA VAL A 388 -7.52 10.76 2.65
C VAL A 388 -6.77 9.98 3.73
N HIS A 389 -7.34 8.87 4.21
CA HIS A 389 -6.74 8.12 5.31
C HIS A 389 -5.39 7.46 4.93
N ILE A 390 -5.20 7.06 3.67
CA ILE A 390 -3.89 6.58 3.16
C ILE A 390 -2.88 7.72 3.11
N ARG A 391 -3.29 8.91 2.67
CA ARG A 391 -2.43 10.10 2.68
C ARG A 391 -2.04 10.51 4.10
N ASP A 392 -2.97 10.41 5.05
CA ASP A 392 -2.72 10.70 6.46
C ASP A 392 -1.74 9.66 7.04
N ALA A 393 -1.85 8.38 6.66
CA ALA A 393 -0.87 7.33 6.97
C ALA A 393 0.55 7.63 6.46
N CYS A 394 0.72 8.56 5.52
CA CYS A 394 2.03 9.05 5.06
C CYS A 394 2.56 10.28 5.83
N THR A 395 1.87 10.72 6.88
CA THR A 395 2.17 11.95 7.63
C THR A 395 2.49 11.61 9.10
N PRO A 396 3.73 11.15 9.39
CA PRO A 396 4.13 10.75 10.73
C PRO A 396 4.20 11.91 11.70
N ASN A 397 3.84 11.62 12.95
CA ASN A 397 4.23 12.45 14.08
C ASN A 397 5.65 12.05 14.55
N ARG A 398 6.23 12.83 15.48
CA ARG A 398 7.58 12.57 15.98
C ARG A 398 7.69 11.23 16.72
N THR A 399 6.65 10.83 17.44
CA THR A 399 6.61 9.56 18.19
C THR A 399 6.65 8.38 17.23
N ASP A 400 5.82 8.39 16.18
CA ASP A 400 5.77 7.32 15.16
C ASP A 400 7.14 7.09 14.53
N ALA A 401 7.84 8.17 14.15
CA ALA A 401 9.18 8.08 13.58
C ALA A 401 10.18 7.48 14.57
N LEU A 402 10.21 7.96 15.82
CA LEU A 402 11.12 7.45 16.85
C LEU A 402 10.85 5.99 17.20
N THR A 403 9.58 5.61 17.32
CA THR A 403 9.18 4.21 17.61
C THR A 403 9.54 3.29 16.44
N LEU A 404 9.36 3.72 15.19
CA LEU A 404 9.77 2.94 14.02
C LEU A 404 11.30 2.81 13.88
N ASP A 405 12.07 3.81 14.31
CA ASP A 405 13.53 3.74 14.26
C ASP A 405 14.13 2.86 15.38
N SER A 406 13.40 2.66 16.48
CA SER A 406 13.88 1.95 17.68
C SER A 406 13.33 0.53 17.85
N PHE A 407 12.17 0.20 17.26
CA PHE A 407 11.47 -1.05 17.60
C PHE A 407 12.32 -2.33 17.41
N ILE A 408 13.23 -2.38 16.42
CA ILE A 408 14.09 -3.57 16.24
C ILE A 408 15.02 -3.74 17.45
N ALA A 409 15.65 -2.66 17.91
CA ALA A 409 16.54 -2.69 19.07
C ALA A 409 15.78 -2.96 20.38
N GLU A 410 14.49 -2.61 20.43
CA GLU A 410 13.61 -2.83 21.57
C GLU A 410 12.85 -4.18 21.52
N GLY A 411 13.19 -5.09 20.60
CA GLY A 411 12.52 -6.40 20.47
C GLY A 411 11.05 -6.32 20.00
N GLY A 412 10.67 -5.18 19.42
CA GLY A 412 9.33 -4.86 18.98
C GLY A 412 8.86 -5.63 17.75
N THR A 413 7.61 -5.40 17.37
CA THR A 413 6.98 -6.06 16.23
C THR A 413 6.25 -5.05 15.36
N LEU A 414 6.55 -5.05 14.07
CA LEU A 414 5.80 -4.30 13.08
C LEU A 414 4.87 -5.22 12.31
N TYR A 415 3.56 -4.95 12.39
CA TYR A 415 2.56 -5.55 11.53
C TYR A 415 2.28 -4.63 10.34
N VAL A 416 2.39 -5.16 9.13
CA VAL A 416 2.04 -4.53 7.86
C VAL A 416 0.83 -5.28 7.31
N VAL A 417 -0.35 -4.69 7.45
CA VAL A 417 -1.62 -5.32 7.08
C VAL A 417 -2.20 -4.62 5.86
N GLY A 418 -2.65 -5.41 4.88
CA GLY A 418 -3.18 -4.86 3.64
C GLY A 418 -4.15 -5.79 2.92
N GLU A 419 -4.94 -5.20 2.03
CA GLU A 419 -5.86 -5.95 1.19
C GLU A 419 -5.08 -6.87 0.24
N PRO A 420 -5.51 -8.13 0.06
CA PRO A 420 -4.88 -9.01 -0.91
C PRO A 420 -5.31 -8.65 -2.34
N ILE A 421 -4.35 -8.25 -3.17
CA ILE A 421 -4.54 -7.87 -4.58
C ILE A 421 -3.71 -8.78 -5.48
N GLU A 422 -4.37 -9.61 -6.29
CA GLU A 422 -3.71 -10.53 -7.23
C GLU A 422 -3.15 -9.79 -8.45
N ASP A 423 -3.89 -8.82 -9.00
CA ASP A 423 -3.47 -8.02 -10.15
C ASP A 423 -3.41 -6.52 -9.81
N PRO A 424 -2.28 -6.04 -9.26
CA PRO A 424 -2.12 -4.64 -8.90
C PRO A 424 -1.81 -3.73 -10.09
N LYS A 425 -1.61 -4.26 -11.31
CA LYS A 425 -1.18 -3.44 -12.47
C LYS A 425 -2.20 -2.38 -12.85
N GLY A 426 -3.49 -2.66 -12.64
CA GLY A 426 -4.57 -1.70 -12.86
C GLY A 426 -4.82 -0.81 -11.65
N ASN A 427 -5.02 -1.40 -10.47
CA ASN A 427 -5.24 -0.70 -9.21
C ASN A 427 -4.42 -1.35 -8.09
N PRO A 428 -3.26 -0.77 -7.74
CA PRO A 428 -2.40 -1.37 -6.73
C PRO A 428 -2.84 -1.08 -5.29
N GLY A 429 -3.85 -0.25 -5.06
CA GLY A 429 -4.27 0.14 -3.72
C GLY A 429 -3.09 0.66 -2.88
N ALA A 430 -3.02 0.27 -1.61
CA ALA A 430 -1.92 0.64 -0.72
C ALA A 430 -0.67 -0.25 -0.87
N MET A 431 -0.69 -1.29 -1.72
CA MET A 431 0.40 -2.28 -1.85
C MET A 431 1.79 -1.65 -2.06
N PRO A 432 1.98 -0.60 -2.88
CA PRO A 432 3.25 0.12 -3.00
C PRO A 432 3.81 0.61 -1.67
N LEU A 433 2.97 1.19 -0.80
CA LEU A 433 3.37 1.69 0.51
C LEU A 433 3.72 0.54 1.47
N LEU A 434 2.92 -0.54 1.45
CA LEU A 434 3.17 -1.74 2.26
C LEU A 434 4.51 -2.39 1.88
N THR A 435 4.74 -2.62 0.58
CA THR A 435 5.99 -3.15 0.04
C THR A 435 7.17 -2.25 0.41
N ALA A 436 7.02 -0.94 0.25
CA ALA A 436 8.08 0.01 0.57
C ALA A 436 8.43 0.00 2.06
N LEU A 437 7.45 0.08 2.97
CA LEU A 437 7.72 0.06 4.41
C LEU A 437 8.41 -1.25 4.84
N ALA A 438 7.86 -2.38 4.43
CA ALA A 438 8.42 -3.68 4.77
C ALA A 438 9.85 -3.85 4.22
N SER A 439 10.09 -3.44 2.97
CA SER A 439 11.44 -3.38 2.39
C SER A 439 12.37 -2.44 3.15
N SER A 440 11.88 -1.29 3.63
CA SER A 440 12.65 -0.36 4.48
C SER A 440 13.19 -1.02 5.73
N VAL A 441 12.33 -1.82 6.36
CA VAL A 441 12.58 -2.46 7.65
C VAL A 441 13.55 -3.61 7.47
N VAL A 442 13.38 -4.42 6.42
CA VAL A 442 14.34 -5.45 6.04
C VAL A 442 15.73 -4.84 5.82
N GLU A 443 15.82 -3.75 5.06
CA GLU A 443 17.12 -3.11 4.80
C GLU A 443 17.70 -2.43 6.05
N HIS A 444 16.86 -1.96 6.97
CA HIS A 444 17.32 -1.45 8.27
C HIS A 444 17.93 -2.59 9.11
N GLY A 445 17.24 -3.73 9.21
CA GLY A 445 17.74 -4.93 9.88
C GLY A 445 19.04 -5.45 9.26
N ARG A 446 19.15 -5.47 7.92
CA ARG A 446 20.38 -5.87 7.21
C ARG A 446 21.56 -4.97 7.56
N ARG A 447 21.37 -3.65 7.56
CA ARG A 447 22.43 -2.71 7.96
C ARG A 447 22.78 -2.82 9.44
N MET A 448 21.82 -3.18 10.31
CA MET A 448 22.12 -3.47 11.72
C MET A 448 22.96 -4.74 11.88
N ALA A 449 22.67 -5.81 11.14
CA ALA A 449 23.48 -7.02 11.09
C ALA A 449 24.92 -6.72 10.65
N GLU A 450 25.09 -5.96 9.58
CA GLU A 450 26.42 -5.61 9.04
C GLU A 450 27.27 -4.77 10.01
N ARG A 451 26.62 -3.97 10.87
CA ARG A 451 27.28 -3.16 11.91
C ARG A 451 27.50 -3.92 13.23
N SER A 452 26.93 -5.11 13.36
CA SER A 452 27.08 -5.97 14.54
C SER A 452 28.48 -6.62 14.55
N PRO A 453 29.14 -6.76 15.72
CA PRO A 453 30.41 -7.46 15.84
C PRO A 453 30.38 -8.89 15.29
N ALA A 454 29.23 -9.56 15.38
CA ALA A 454 29.03 -10.92 14.89
C ALA A 454 28.66 -10.98 13.38
N GLY A 455 28.48 -9.83 12.70
CA GLY A 455 28.03 -9.76 11.31
C GLY A 455 26.58 -10.22 11.10
N ARG A 456 25.82 -10.42 12.19
CA ARG A 456 24.42 -10.87 12.19
C ARG A 456 23.62 -10.18 13.29
N LEU A 457 22.31 -10.11 13.10
CA LEU A 457 21.37 -9.68 14.13
C LEU A 457 21.30 -10.71 15.27
N ASP A 458 21.42 -10.22 16.50
CA ASP A 458 21.26 -11.00 17.72
C ASP A 458 20.56 -10.14 18.79
N PRO A 459 19.33 -10.46 19.22
CA PRO A 459 18.52 -11.59 18.75
C PRO A 459 18.12 -11.49 17.27
N PRO A 460 17.88 -12.62 16.57
CA PRO A 460 17.48 -12.60 15.17
C PRO A 460 16.11 -11.93 15.00
N MET A 461 15.92 -11.30 13.85
CA MET A 461 14.64 -10.74 13.45
C MET A 461 13.84 -11.76 12.65
N THR A 462 12.64 -12.08 13.11
CA THR A 462 11.72 -13.00 12.44
C THR A 462 10.87 -12.26 11.39
N LEU A 463 10.90 -12.71 10.15
CA LEU A 463 10.12 -12.19 9.04
C LEU A 463 8.99 -13.17 8.71
N VAL A 464 7.76 -12.86 9.14
CA VAL A 464 6.57 -13.66 8.82
C VAL A 464 5.84 -12.99 7.67
N LEU A 465 6.03 -13.54 6.47
CA LEU A 465 5.59 -12.94 5.21
C LEU A 465 4.36 -13.69 4.69
N ASP A 466 3.24 -13.48 5.37
CA ASP A 466 1.95 -14.10 5.05
C ASP A 466 1.26 -13.42 3.86
N ASP A 467 0.91 -14.21 2.84
CA ASP A 467 0.27 -13.72 1.61
C ASP A 467 1.10 -12.66 0.87
N VAL A 468 2.43 -12.72 1.01
CA VAL A 468 3.34 -11.63 0.62
C VAL A 468 3.23 -11.25 -0.86
N ALA A 469 2.98 -12.21 -1.75
CA ALA A 469 2.80 -11.94 -3.18
C ALA A 469 1.54 -11.11 -3.51
N ALA A 470 0.51 -11.18 -2.66
CA ALA A 470 -0.75 -10.47 -2.83
C ALA A 470 -0.90 -9.26 -1.89
N VAL A 471 -0.02 -9.08 -0.89
CA VAL A 471 -0.11 -7.95 0.06
C VAL A 471 1.03 -6.94 -0.12
N ALA A 472 2.27 -7.43 -0.22
CA ALA A 472 3.46 -6.59 -0.27
C ALA A 472 4.63 -7.35 -0.93
N PRO A 473 4.64 -7.49 -2.27
CA PRO A 473 5.66 -8.29 -2.96
C PRO A 473 7.05 -7.68 -2.80
N LEU A 474 7.82 -8.20 -1.84
CA LEU A 474 9.15 -7.72 -1.48
C LEU A 474 10.18 -8.06 -2.57
N PRO A 475 10.90 -7.07 -3.14
CA PRO A 475 12.02 -7.33 -4.04
C PRO A 475 13.09 -8.25 -3.45
N GLN A 476 13.34 -8.14 -2.15
CA GLN A 476 14.36 -8.88 -1.41
C GLN A 476 14.01 -10.35 -1.12
N LEU A 477 12.76 -10.78 -1.37
CA LEU A 477 12.30 -12.11 -0.93
C LEU A 477 13.23 -13.27 -1.36
N PRO A 478 13.74 -13.34 -2.62
CA PRO A 478 14.63 -14.41 -3.02
C PRO A 478 15.95 -14.46 -2.22
N GLU A 479 16.55 -13.31 -1.92
CA GLU A 479 17.77 -13.22 -1.12
C GLU A 479 17.49 -13.61 0.34
N LEU A 480 16.34 -13.19 0.88
CA LEU A 480 15.92 -13.50 2.24
C LEU A 480 15.73 -15.01 2.47
N LEU A 481 15.14 -15.71 1.49
CA LEU A 481 14.93 -17.15 1.55
C LEU A 481 16.22 -17.97 1.41
N THR A 482 17.29 -17.39 0.86
CA THR A 482 18.55 -18.10 0.58
C THR A 482 19.65 -17.79 1.60
N THR A 483 19.83 -16.53 1.96
CA THR A 483 20.94 -16.04 2.79
C THR A 483 20.50 -15.17 3.97
N GLY A 484 19.20 -14.93 4.12
CA GLY A 484 18.66 -14.08 5.20
C GLY A 484 18.99 -14.63 6.59
N ALA A 485 18.90 -15.95 6.78
CA ALA A 485 19.17 -16.61 8.06
C ALA A 485 20.61 -16.38 8.56
N ASP A 486 21.60 -16.35 7.66
CA ASP A 486 23.01 -16.10 8.01
C ASP A 486 23.22 -14.73 8.64
N ARG A 487 22.39 -13.75 8.25
CA ARG A 487 22.41 -12.38 8.78
C ARG A 487 21.48 -12.18 9.99
N GLY A 488 20.81 -13.23 10.45
CA GLY A 488 19.80 -13.15 11.53
C GLY A 488 18.46 -12.56 11.05
N LEU A 489 18.12 -12.72 9.78
CA LEU A 489 16.80 -12.37 9.19
C LEU A 489 16.04 -13.67 8.86
N GLU A 490 15.46 -14.29 9.88
CA GLU A 490 14.81 -15.60 9.77
C GLU A 490 13.46 -15.47 9.06
N THR A 491 13.36 -16.02 7.84
CA THR A 491 12.21 -15.77 6.96
C THR A 491 11.28 -16.98 6.84
N LEU A 492 10.00 -16.75 7.12
CA LEU A 492 8.89 -17.65 6.79
C LEU A 492 8.00 -16.96 5.75
N ALA A 493 8.05 -17.43 4.50
CA ALA A 493 7.20 -16.96 3.42
C ALA A 493 6.02 -17.89 3.20
N LEU A 494 4.81 -17.32 3.10
CA LEU A 494 3.59 -18.09 2.88
C LEU A 494 2.87 -17.56 1.63
N LEU A 495 2.80 -18.37 0.58
CA LEU A 495 2.17 -18.02 -0.69
C LEU A 495 0.92 -18.86 -0.95
N ARG A 496 0.02 -18.39 -1.81
CA ARG A 496 -1.16 -19.17 -2.20
C ARG A 496 -0.82 -20.27 -3.20
N SER A 497 0.12 -20.00 -4.10
CA SER A 497 0.53 -20.93 -5.15
C SER A 497 1.94 -20.65 -5.67
N ARG A 498 2.52 -21.64 -6.36
CA ARG A 498 3.78 -21.49 -7.09
C ARG A 498 3.72 -20.43 -8.19
N GLU A 499 2.57 -20.32 -8.86
CA GLU A 499 2.37 -19.36 -9.96
C GLU A 499 2.42 -17.90 -9.50
N GLN A 500 1.96 -17.61 -8.27
CA GLN A 500 2.16 -16.29 -7.67
C GLN A 500 3.66 -15.98 -7.53
N GLY A 501 4.45 -16.93 -7.02
CA GLY A 501 5.89 -16.80 -6.90
C GLY A 501 6.56 -16.51 -8.25
N ARG A 502 6.24 -17.29 -9.28
CA ARG A 502 6.77 -17.11 -10.64
C ARG A 502 6.36 -15.78 -11.28
N THR A 503 5.16 -15.31 -10.99
CA THR A 503 4.64 -14.05 -11.54
C THR A 503 5.33 -12.84 -10.89
N ARG A 504 5.59 -12.90 -9.58
CA ARG A 504 6.18 -11.79 -8.80
C ARG A 504 7.70 -11.74 -8.87
N TRP A 505 8.36 -12.90 -8.95
CA TRP A 505 9.82 -13.03 -9.03
C TRP A 505 10.22 -13.90 -10.23
N PRO A 506 10.02 -13.42 -11.48
CA PRO A 506 10.21 -14.25 -12.68
C PRO A 506 11.68 -14.64 -12.93
N ASP A 507 12.63 -13.85 -12.43
CA ASP A 507 14.07 -14.07 -12.60
C ASP A 507 14.70 -14.85 -11.45
N ALA A 508 13.90 -15.31 -10.47
CA ALA A 508 14.39 -16.04 -9.31
C ALA A 508 13.69 -17.40 -9.16
N GLU A 509 14.47 -18.45 -8.90
CA GLU A 509 13.93 -19.74 -8.51
C GLU A 509 13.79 -19.76 -6.98
N LEU A 510 12.56 -19.56 -6.50
CA LEU A 510 12.27 -19.65 -5.06
C LEU A 510 12.48 -21.10 -4.58
N PRO A 511 13.05 -21.33 -3.38
CA PRO A 511 13.25 -22.66 -2.81
C PRO A 511 11.91 -23.28 -2.38
N LEU A 512 11.13 -23.68 -3.38
CA LEU A 512 9.80 -24.25 -3.21
C LEU A 512 9.94 -25.70 -2.72
N PRO A 513 9.10 -26.15 -1.78
CA PRO A 513 9.05 -27.55 -1.41
C PRO A 513 8.79 -28.42 -2.66
N LEU A 514 9.52 -29.54 -2.76
CA LEU A 514 9.31 -30.52 -3.82
C LEU A 514 7.86 -31.04 -3.78
N PRO A 515 7.25 -31.30 -4.94
CA PRO A 515 5.83 -31.67 -5.05
C PRO A 515 5.47 -32.98 -4.34
#